data_AF-B0CDX6-F1
#
_entry.id   AF-B0CDX6-F1
#
_cell.length_a   1.000
_cell.length_b   1.000
_cell.length_c   1.000
_cell.angle_alpha   90.00
_cell.angle_beta   90.00
_cell.angle_gamma   90.00
#
_symmetry.space_group_name_H-M   'P 1'
#
loop_
_entity.id
_entity.type
_entity.pdbx_description
1 polymer ?
#
loop_
_entity_poly.entity_id
_entity_poly.type
_entity_poly.pdbx_seq_one_letter_code
_entity_poly.pdbx_strand_id
1 'polypeptide(L)'
;MATGLGLTASQPATSQTLRQKVNFANSDINAFWDEAFRQMGRKWYRPKSYTYYRAVRTACGISGPFNALYCPRDHGIYLNIPFLVRADRRWGDFAAITIMAHEYGHAVQRQLGLSRLNRYLYQEELQADCFAGVYAQYASRKGLLDPNDAKEGYYQSYSSGHARFNPNTHGTRAQRAQAFRTGYRNGFRSCLRYTVMRLRR
;
A
#
# COMPACT_ATOMS: atom_id res chain seq x y z
N MET A 1 -28.50 3.40 8.15
CA MET A 1 -28.16 2.02 8.52
C MET A 1 -26.66 1.84 8.32
N ALA A 2 -25.90 1.80 9.41
CA ALA A 2 -24.43 1.75 9.35
C ALA A 2 -23.98 0.31 9.14
N THR A 3 -23.46 0.01 7.95
CA THR A 3 -22.71 -1.22 7.66
C THR A 3 -21.29 -1.07 8.21
N GLY A 4 -21.16 -1.02 9.53
CA GLY A 4 -19.88 -1.16 10.20
C GLY A 4 -19.40 -2.60 10.02
N LEU A 5 -18.19 -2.78 9.55
CA LEU A 5 -17.55 -4.08 9.54
C LEU A 5 -17.46 -4.55 11.00
N GLY A 6 -18.13 -5.65 11.32
CA GLY A 6 -17.88 -6.42 12.53
C GLY A 6 -16.51 -7.10 12.46
N LEU A 7 -15.44 -6.30 12.35
CA LEU A 7 -14.07 -6.70 12.62
C LEU A 7 -13.89 -6.66 14.13
N THR A 8 -14.57 -7.54 14.85
CA THR A 8 -14.27 -7.80 16.25
C THR A 8 -13.41 -9.06 16.34
N ALA A 9 -12.20 -8.89 16.85
CA ALA A 9 -11.22 -9.92 17.25
C ALA A 9 -10.62 -10.83 16.16
N SER A 10 -9.35 -10.56 15.82
CA SER A 10 -8.21 -11.51 15.75
C SER A 10 -8.42 -12.97 15.28
N GLN A 11 -9.28 -13.23 14.29
CA GLN A 11 -9.30 -14.55 13.64
C GLN A 11 -8.36 -14.61 12.42
N PRO A 12 -7.52 -15.65 12.30
CA PRO A 12 -6.69 -15.84 11.12
C PRO A 12 -7.59 -16.03 9.89
N ALA A 13 -7.41 -15.19 8.87
CA ALA A 13 -8.21 -15.24 7.67
C ALA A 13 -8.12 -16.61 6.97
N THR A 14 -9.27 -17.21 6.65
CA THR A 14 -9.37 -18.29 5.67
C THR A 14 -9.15 -17.71 4.26
N SER A 15 -8.90 -18.57 3.26
CA SER A 15 -8.73 -18.09 1.87
C SER A 15 -9.97 -17.36 1.31
N GLN A 16 -11.16 -17.61 1.86
CA GLN A 16 -12.40 -16.95 1.47
C GLN A 16 -12.55 -15.57 2.13
N THR A 17 -12.21 -15.45 3.42
CA THR A 17 -12.25 -14.17 4.12
C THR A 17 -11.15 -13.22 3.61
N LEU A 18 -10.00 -13.74 3.16
CA LEU A 18 -8.95 -12.89 2.58
C LEU A 18 -9.37 -12.29 1.22
N ARG A 19 -10.07 -13.05 0.36
CA ARG A 19 -10.59 -12.50 -0.90
C ARG A 19 -11.58 -11.36 -0.65
N GLN A 20 -12.46 -11.50 0.34
CA GLN A 20 -13.38 -10.44 0.75
C GLN A 20 -12.61 -9.22 1.26
N LYS A 21 -11.60 -9.44 2.12
CA LYS A 21 -10.70 -8.37 2.60
C LYS A 21 -10.01 -7.63 1.43
N VAL A 22 -9.44 -8.36 0.48
CA VAL A 22 -8.79 -7.78 -0.71
C VAL A 22 -9.78 -6.97 -1.55
N ASN A 23 -11.00 -7.49 -1.78
CA ASN A 23 -12.01 -6.77 -2.54
C ASN A 23 -12.45 -5.48 -1.83
N PHE A 24 -12.70 -5.56 -0.51
CA PHE A 24 -13.04 -4.40 0.30
C PHE A 24 -11.92 -3.36 0.28
N ALA A 25 -10.68 -3.76 0.58
CA ALA A 25 -9.53 -2.87 0.59
C ALA A 25 -9.29 -2.23 -0.78
N ASN A 26 -9.41 -2.97 -1.88
CA ASN A 26 -9.34 -2.41 -3.23
C ASN A 26 -10.42 -1.34 -3.45
N SER A 27 -11.67 -1.59 -3.03
CA SER A 27 -12.75 -0.62 -3.18
C SER A 27 -12.52 0.64 -2.36
N ASP A 28 -12.16 0.49 -1.08
CA ASP A 28 -12.00 1.60 -0.14
C ASP A 28 -10.76 2.45 -0.47
N ILE A 29 -9.62 1.82 -0.78
CA ILE A 29 -8.41 2.55 -1.21
C ILE A 29 -8.66 3.30 -2.53
N ASN A 30 -9.40 2.72 -3.48
CA ASN A 30 -9.78 3.44 -4.70
C ASN A 30 -10.69 4.64 -4.41
N ALA A 31 -11.69 4.48 -3.52
CA ALA A 31 -12.58 5.58 -3.14
C ALA A 31 -11.81 6.71 -2.46
N PHE A 32 -10.86 6.38 -1.59
CA PHE A 32 -9.96 7.34 -0.95
C PHE A 32 -9.15 8.13 -1.98
N TRP A 33 -8.49 7.45 -2.93
CA TRP A 33 -7.68 8.14 -3.95
C TRP A 33 -8.51 8.89 -4.98
N ASP A 34 -9.70 8.40 -5.31
CA ASP A 34 -10.67 9.11 -6.16
C ASP A 34 -11.02 10.48 -5.57
N GLU A 35 -11.37 10.50 -4.29
CA GLU A 35 -11.66 11.72 -3.55
C GLU A 35 -10.44 12.64 -3.45
N ALA A 36 -9.26 12.09 -3.10
CA ALA A 36 -8.04 12.87 -3.00
C ALA A 36 -7.64 13.52 -4.34
N PHE A 37 -7.75 12.78 -5.46
CA PHE A 37 -7.46 13.33 -6.79
C PHE A 37 -8.47 14.39 -7.21
N ARG A 38 -9.76 14.19 -6.90
CA ARG A 38 -10.82 15.18 -7.15
C ARG A 38 -10.52 16.50 -6.43
N GLN A 39 -10.07 16.45 -5.17
CA GLN A 39 -9.64 17.63 -4.42
C GLN A 39 -8.40 18.32 -5.02
N MET A 40 -7.59 17.61 -5.80
CA MET A 40 -6.46 18.16 -6.56
C MET A 40 -6.85 18.64 -7.97
N GLY A 41 -8.14 18.62 -8.33
CA GLY A 41 -8.62 18.96 -9.68
C GLY A 41 -8.19 17.94 -10.75
N ARG A 42 -7.94 16.70 -10.35
CA ARG A 42 -7.47 15.61 -11.22
C ARG A 42 -8.44 14.44 -11.19
N LYS A 43 -8.44 13.62 -12.25
CA LYS A 43 -9.15 12.34 -12.29
C LYS A 43 -8.24 11.23 -11.78
N TRP A 44 -8.76 10.39 -10.88
CA TRP A 44 -8.10 9.14 -10.51
C TRP A 44 -8.38 8.06 -11.56
N TYR A 45 -7.33 7.51 -12.14
CA TYR A 45 -7.43 6.31 -12.96
C TYR A 45 -7.22 5.11 -12.05
N ARG A 46 -8.25 4.28 -11.87
CA ARG A 46 -8.18 3.14 -10.95
C ARG A 46 -7.25 2.06 -11.51
N PRO A 47 -6.23 1.60 -10.77
CA PRO A 47 -5.43 0.46 -11.18
C PRO A 47 -6.26 -0.82 -11.17
N LYS A 48 -5.96 -1.72 -12.11
CA LYS A 48 -6.57 -3.07 -12.13
C LYS A 48 -5.93 -3.90 -11.04
N SER A 49 -6.70 -4.68 -10.29
CA SER A 49 -6.18 -5.55 -9.23
C SER A 49 -6.25 -7.02 -9.65
N TYR A 50 -5.15 -7.74 -9.51
CA TYR A 50 -5.00 -9.14 -9.86
C TYR A 50 -4.50 -9.93 -8.66
N THR A 51 -5.15 -11.05 -8.35
CA THR A 51 -4.69 -11.96 -7.29
C THR A 51 -4.07 -13.21 -7.89
N TYR A 52 -3.01 -13.72 -7.26
CA TYR A 52 -2.32 -14.94 -7.71
C TYR A 52 -1.77 -15.74 -6.52
N TYR A 53 -1.45 -17.01 -6.74
CA TYR A 53 -1.03 -17.93 -5.67
C TYR A 53 0.43 -18.35 -5.73
N ARG A 54 0.93 -18.66 -6.94
CA ARG A 54 2.31 -19.09 -7.16
C ARG A 54 3.10 -17.96 -7.83
N ALA A 55 3.33 -18.05 -9.13
CA ALA A 55 3.90 -16.98 -9.93
C ALA A 55 2.88 -16.49 -10.95
N VAL A 56 3.08 -15.28 -11.47
CA VAL A 56 2.25 -14.69 -12.53
C VAL A 56 3.13 -13.93 -13.52
N ARG A 57 2.82 -14.01 -14.81
CA ARG A 57 3.43 -13.17 -15.84
C ARG A 57 2.63 -11.87 -15.91
N THR A 58 3.29 -10.75 -15.61
CA THR A 58 2.75 -9.39 -15.68
C THR A 58 3.29 -8.66 -16.91
N ALA A 59 2.76 -7.48 -17.23
CA ALA A 59 3.36 -6.62 -18.28
C ALA A 59 4.80 -6.15 -17.93
N CYS A 60 5.19 -6.24 -16.65
CA CYS A 60 6.51 -5.85 -16.14
C CYS A 60 7.46 -7.05 -15.94
N GLY A 61 7.04 -8.27 -16.31
CA GLY A 61 7.84 -9.50 -16.13
C GLY A 61 7.18 -10.50 -15.19
N ILE A 62 7.93 -11.53 -14.80
CA ILE A 62 7.43 -12.58 -13.92
C ILE A 62 7.49 -12.09 -12.46
N SER A 63 6.34 -12.12 -11.79
CA SER A 63 6.29 -11.99 -10.32
C SER A 63 6.27 -13.37 -9.71
N GLY A 64 7.26 -13.65 -8.85
CA GLY A 64 7.34 -14.89 -8.08
C GLY A 64 6.34 -14.94 -6.91
N PRO A 65 6.31 -16.05 -6.17
CA PRO A 65 5.48 -16.18 -4.97
C PRO A 65 5.95 -15.22 -3.87
N PHE A 66 5.07 -14.94 -2.92
CA PHE A 66 5.34 -14.09 -1.75
C PHE A 66 5.70 -12.63 -2.09
N ASN A 67 5.04 -12.06 -3.11
CA ASN A 67 5.29 -10.70 -3.57
C ASN A 67 3.98 -9.91 -3.81
N ALA A 68 4.05 -8.59 -3.67
CA ALA A 68 3.06 -7.65 -4.21
C ALA A 68 3.80 -6.66 -5.11
N LEU A 69 3.15 -6.18 -6.18
CA LEU A 69 3.75 -5.15 -7.03
C LEU A 69 2.70 -4.35 -7.78
N TYR A 70 3.01 -3.09 -8.02
CA TYR A 70 2.42 -2.26 -9.05
C TYR A 70 3.25 -2.27 -10.34
N CYS A 71 2.60 -2.52 -11.48
CA CYS A 71 3.21 -2.47 -12.80
C CYS A 71 2.77 -1.22 -13.58
N PRO A 72 3.67 -0.27 -13.88
CA PRO A 72 3.32 0.96 -14.60
C PRO A 72 2.96 0.75 -16.07
N ARG A 73 3.25 -0.43 -16.67
CA ARG A 73 3.00 -0.71 -18.10
C ARG A 73 1.54 -1.03 -18.41
N ASP A 74 0.85 -1.69 -17.50
CA ASP A 74 -0.57 -2.06 -17.63
C ASP A 74 -1.46 -1.41 -16.56
N HIS A 75 -0.87 -0.60 -15.69
CA HIS A 75 -1.55 0.01 -14.56
C HIS A 75 -2.17 -1.05 -13.61
N GLY A 76 -1.50 -2.19 -13.46
CA GLY A 76 -1.94 -3.32 -12.66
C GLY A 76 -1.28 -3.40 -11.28
N ILE A 77 -2.05 -3.75 -10.26
CA ILE A 77 -1.59 -4.17 -8.93
C ILE A 77 -1.74 -5.68 -8.85
N TYR A 78 -0.65 -6.39 -8.58
CA TYR A 78 -0.59 -7.83 -8.50
C TYR A 78 -0.34 -8.26 -7.06
N LEU A 79 -1.24 -9.05 -6.49
CA LEU A 79 -1.28 -9.42 -5.08
C LEU A 79 -1.14 -10.93 -4.92
N ASN A 80 -0.04 -11.39 -4.33
CA ASN A 80 0.10 -12.80 -3.98
C ASN A 80 -0.72 -13.12 -2.72
N ILE A 81 -1.72 -13.99 -2.83
CA ILE A 81 -2.60 -14.34 -1.71
C ILE A 81 -1.82 -14.94 -0.53
N PRO A 82 -0.93 -15.95 -0.72
CA PRO A 82 -0.09 -16.45 0.37
C PRO A 82 0.78 -15.39 1.06
N PHE A 83 1.21 -14.36 0.34
CA PHE A 83 1.95 -13.23 0.94
C PHE A 83 1.08 -12.43 1.91
N LEU A 84 -0.12 -12.07 1.47
CA LEU A 84 -1.06 -11.30 2.30
C LEU A 84 -1.49 -12.10 3.53
N VAL A 85 -1.75 -13.41 3.39
CA VAL A 85 -2.04 -14.29 4.55
C VAL A 85 -0.87 -14.30 5.54
N ARG A 86 0.37 -14.32 5.05
CA ARG A 86 1.55 -14.30 5.92
C ARG A 86 1.66 -12.97 6.67
N ALA A 87 1.39 -11.85 6.02
CA ALA A 87 1.38 -10.53 6.67
C ALA A 87 0.29 -10.46 7.75
N ASP A 88 -0.94 -10.86 7.39
CA ASP A 88 -2.08 -10.95 8.30
C ASP A 88 -1.75 -11.75 9.56
N ARG A 89 -1.22 -12.96 9.39
CA ARG A 89 -0.89 -13.84 10.53
C ARG A 89 0.24 -13.31 11.39
N ARG A 90 1.18 -12.56 10.81
CA ARG A 90 2.38 -12.11 11.51
C ARG A 90 2.16 -10.81 12.26
N TRP A 91 1.41 -9.89 11.68
CA TRP A 91 1.32 -8.51 12.15
C TRP A 91 -0.10 -8.06 12.44
N GLY A 92 -1.11 -8.78 11.96
CA GLY A 92 -2.52 -8.43 12.11
C GLY A 92 -3.18 -8.02 10.79
N ASP A 93 -4.48 -7.82 10.83
CA ASP A 93 -5.34 -7.77 9.65
C ASP A 93 -5.14 -6.52 8.78
N PHE A 94 -4.65 -5.42 9.35
CA PHE A 94 -4.32 -4.20 8.63
C PHE A 94 -2.96 -4.28 7.94
N ALA A 95 -2.11 -5.25 8.28
CA ALA A 95 -0.82 -5.44 7.63
C ALA A 95 -0.97 -5.79 6.14
N ALA A 96 -1.89 -6.68 5.77
CA ALA A 96 -2.16 -6.98 4.37
C ALA A 96 -2.72 -5.75 3.62
N ILE A 97 -3.59 -4.98 4.28
CA ILE A 97 -4.15 -3.74 3.71
C ILE A 97 -3.05 -2.70 3.52
N THR A 98 -2.06 -2.63 4.42
CA THR A 98 -0.89 -1.76 4.30
C THR A 98 -0.04 -2.10 3.07
N ILE A 99 0.18 -3.39 2.79
CA ILE A 99 0.85 -3.85 1.56
C ILE A 99 0.07 -3.37 0.33
N MET A 100 -1.25 -3.55 0.32
CA MET A 100 -2.07 -3.08 -0.79
C MET A 100 -1.98 -1.56 -0.96
N ALA A 101 -2.14 -0.80 0.12
CA ALA A 101 -2.06 0.66 0.11
C ALA A 101 -0.69 1.18 -0.36
N HIS A 102 0.38 0.44 -0.07
CA HIS A 102 1.72 0.71 -0.61
C HIS A 102 1.75 0.58 -2.14
N GLU A 103 1.20 -0.50 -2.72
CA GLU A 103 1.14 -0.64 -4.18
C GLU A 103 0.27 0.44 -4.86
N TYR A 104 -0.81 0.86 -4.20
CA TYR A 104 -1.57 2.04 -4.63
C TYR A 104 -0.72 3.32 -4.54
N GLY A 105 0.18 3.44 -3.56
CA GLY A 105 1.17 4.51 -3.47
C GLY A 105 2.02 4.63 -4.73
N HIS A 106 2.47 3.52 -5.32
CA HIS A 106 3.16 3.53 -6.61
C HIS A 106 2.26 3.98 -7.78
N ALA A 107 0.97 3.59 -7.78
CA ALA A 107 0.01 4.08 -8.76
C ALA A 107 -0.19 5.61 -8.65
N VAL A 108 -0.22 6.16 -7.43
CA VAL A 108 -0.28 7.60 -7.17
C VAL A 108 0.97 8.30 -7.68
N GLN A 109 2.15 7.76 -7.39
CA GLN A 109 3.41 8.30 -7.91
C GLN A 109 3.40 8.41 -9.43
N ARG A 110 2.94 7.34 -10.11
CA ARG A 110 2.88 7.29 -11.56
C ARG A 110 1.94 8.35 -12.12
N GLN A 111 0.74 8.50 -11.55
CA GLN A 111 -0.27 9.45 -12.04
C GLN A 111 0.06 10.91 -11.73
N LEU A 112 0.82 11.17 -10.66
CA LEU A 112 1.29 12.51 -10.30
C LEU A 112 2.66 12.87 -10.88
N GLY A 113 3.32 11.94 -11.58
CA GLY A 113 4.66 12.15 -12.15
C GLY A 113 5.76 12.30 -11.09
N LEU A 114 5.60 11.66 -9.93
CA LEU A 114 6.52 11.75 -8.78
C LEU A 114 7.66 10.73 -8.84
N SER A 115 7.50 9.66 -9.62
CA SER A 115 8.52 8.61 -9.82
C SER A 115 9.27 8.75 -11.14
N ARG A 116 10.49 8.24 -11.18
CA ARG A 116 11.27 8.07 -12.41
C ARG A 116 10.98 6.68 -12.97
N LEU A 117 10.51 6.63 -14.21
CA LEU A 117 10.34 5.36 -14.92
C LEU A 117 11.65 4.54 -14.87
N ASN A 118 11.53 3.27 -14.46
CA ASN A 118 12.59 2.27 -14.47
C ASN A 118 13.77 2.53 -13.51
N ARG A 119 13.60 3.27 -12.42
CA ARG A 119 14.60 3.33 -11.34
C ARG A 119 13.97 2.96 -10.00
N TYR A 120 14.29 1.76 -9.50
CA TYR A 120 13.96 1.34 -8.14
C TYR A 120 14.84 2.11 -7.14
N LEU A 121 14.36 3.27 -6.74
CA LEU A 121 15.03 4.12 -5.76
C LEU A 121 14.33 3.94 -4.42
N TYR A 122 15.12 3.80 -3.35
CA TYR A 122 14.55 3.66 -2.02
C TYR A 122 13.59 4.81 -1.67
N GLN A 123 13.81 6.03 -2.19
CA GLN A 123 12.90 7.15 -1.96
C GLN A 123 11.49 6.91 -2.50
N GLU A 124 11.34 6.18 -3.61
CA GLU A 124 10.03 5.83 -4.16
C GLU A 124 9.31 4.84 -3.24
N GLU A 125 10.03 3.86 -2.70
CA GLU A 125 9.51 2.93 -1.69
C GLU A 125 9.09 3.66 -0.40
N LEU A 126 9.91 4.61 0.08
CA LEU A 126 9.55 5.43 1.23
C LEU A 126 8.32 6.30 0.96
N GLN A 127 8.21 6.87 -0.25
CA GLN A 127 7.03 7.65 -0.61
C GLN A 127 5.77 6.77 -0.69
N ALA A 128 5.86 5.55 -1.19
CA ALA A 128 4.75 4.59 -1.23
C ALA A 128 4.32 4.16 0.19
N ASP A 129 5.27 3.86 1.08
CA ASP A 129 4.99 3.62 2.50
C ASP A 129 4.30 4.84 3.16
N CYS A 130 4.77 6.04 2.85
CA CYS A 130 4.16 7.26 3.36
C CYS A 130 2.72 7.40 2.88
N PHE A 131 2.44 7.15 1.59
CA PHE A 131 1.08 7.16 1.06
C PHE A 131 0.18 6.07 1.69
N ALA A 132 0.73 4.88 2.00
CA ALA A 132 0.01 3.89 2.79
C ALA A 132 -0.35 4.42 4.19
N GLY A 133 0.55 5.17 4.82
CA GLY A 133 0.27 5.87 6.08
C GLY A 133 -0.84 6.92 5.95
N VAL A 134 -0.89 7.67 4.86
CA VAL A 134 -1.99 8.64 4.61
C VAL A 134 -3.33 7.94 4.49
N TYR A 135 -3.38 6.81 3.79
CA TYR A 135 -4.59 5.98 3.75
C TYR A 135 -4.96 5.47 5.14
N ALA A 136 -3.98 5.00 5.93
CA ALA A 136 -4.23 4.57 7.31
C ALA A 136 -4.81 5.70 8.20
N GLN A 137 -4.38 6.94 7.99
CA GLN A 137 -4.96 8.11 8.67
C GLN A 137 -6.43 8.29 8.31
N TYR A 138 -6.77 8.18 7.02
CA TYR A 138 -8.14 8.23 6.53
C TYR A 138 -8.99 7.11 7.14
N ALA A 139 -8.51 5.86 7.07
CA ALA A 139 -9.21 4.69 7.58
C ALA A 139 -9.47 4.80 9.09
N SER A 140 -8.48 5.28 9.86
CA SER A 140 -8.65 5.56 11.30
C SER A 140 -9.74 6.60 11.56
N ARG A 141 -9.76 7.71 10.81
CA ARG A 141 -10.81 8.75 10.95
C ARG A 141 -12.20 8.27 10.56
N LYS A 142 -12.30 7.26 9.70
CA LYS A 142 -13.56 6.60 9.32
C LYS A 142 -14.01 5.53 10.33
N GLY A 143 -13.23 5.25 11.37
CA GLY A 143 -13.51 4.18 12.32
C GLY A 143 -13.35 2.79 11.71
N LEU A 144 -12.56 2.66 10.63
CA LEU A 144 -12.27 1.38 9.99
C LEU A 144 -11.08 0.64 10.63
N LEU A 145 -10.34 1.32 11.51
CA LEU A 145 -9.17 0.79 12.18
C LEU A 145 -9.39 0.70 13.68
N ASP A 146 -9.02 -0.43 14.25
CA ASP A 146 -8.84 -0.57 15.69
C ASP A 146 -7.65 0.30 16.16
N PRO A 147 -7.59 0.67 17.46
CA PRO A 147 -6.51 1.50 18.00
C PRO A 147 -5.09 0.94 17.78
N ASN A 148 -4.96 -0.36 17.53
CA ASN A 148 -3.69 -1.04 17.30
C ASN A 148 -3.34 -1.23 15.82
N ASP A 149 -4.27 -1.12 14.88
CA ASP A 149 -4.05 -1.41 13.45
C ASP A 149 -2.98 -0.52 12.82
N ALA A 150 -2.93 0.75 13.22
CA ALA A 150 -1.88 1.66 12.77
C ALA A 150 -0.47 1.17 13.17
N LYS A 151 -0.34 0.40 14.27
CA LYS A 151 0.92 -0.24 14.65
C LYS A 151 1.22 -1.43 13.76
N GLU A 152 0.22 -2.17 13.31
CA GLU A 152 0.39 -3.29 12.37
C GLU A 152 0.96 -2.80 11.04
N GLY A 153 0.41 -1.71 10.50
CA GLY A 153 0.94 -1.06 9.30
C GLY A 153 2.37 -0.53 9.47
N TYR A 154 2.68 0.01 10.65
CA TYR A 154 4.05 0.41 11.01
C TYR A 154 5.01 -0.80 11.01
N TYR A 155 4.65 -1.92 11.65
CA TYR A 155 5.49 -3.11 11.72
C TYR A 155 5.62 -3.82 10.36
N GLN A 156 4.56 -3.83 9.56
CA GLN A 156 4.62 -4.31 8.19
C GLN A 156 5.61 -3.48 7.36
N SER A 157 5.54 -2.16 7.41
CA SER A 157 6.47 -1.25 6.73
C SER A 157 7.90 -1.46 7.23
N TYR A 158 8.10 -1.54 8.55
CA TYR A 158 9.39 -1.87 9.17
C TYR A 158 9.97 -3.19 8.64
N SER A 159 9.15 -4.23 8.54
CA SER A 159 9.57 -5.56 8.07
C SER A 159 9.94 -5.59 6.58
N SER A 160 9.43 -4.64 5.80
CA SER A 160 9.69 -4.54 4.35
C SER A 160 11.09 -3.96 4.05
N GLY A 161 11.68 -3.19 4.97
CA GLY A 161 13.08 -2.73 4.89
C GLY A 161 14.12 -3.73 5.40
N HIS A 162 13.78 -5.03 5.50
CA HIS A 162 14.66 -6.07 6.04
C HIS A 162 15.95 -6.22 5.23
N ALA A 163 17.09 -6.49 5.89
CA ALA A 163 18.41 -6.63 5.28
C ALA A 163 18.55 -7.66 4.14
N ARG A 164 17.53 -8.51 3.92
CA ARG A 164 17.47 -9.41 2.76
C ARG A 164 17.18 -8.64 1.46
N PHE A 165 16.65 -7.43 1.58
CA PHE A 165 16.41 -6.50 0.49
C PHE A 165 17.57 -5.50 0.45
N ASN A 166 18.00 -5.14 -0.77
CA ASN A 166 19.07 -4.17 -0.94
C ASN A 166 18.60 -2.79 -0.46
N PRO A 167 19.22 -2.19 0.59
CA PRO A 167 18.75 -0.94 1.19
C PRO A 167 18.83 0.25 0.22
N ASN A 168 19.68 0.20 -0.80
CA ASN A 168 19.75 1.24 -1.83
C ASN A 168 18.50 1.27 -2.73
N THR A 169 17.74 0.18 -2.74
CA THR A 169 16.52 0.03 -3.54
C THR A 169 15.26 0.02 -2.69
N HIS A 170 15.32 -0.46 -1.45
CA HIS A 170 14.16 -0.67 -0.57
C HIS A 170 14.19 0.13 0.74
N GLY A 171 15.28 0.86 1.03
CA GLY A 171 15.45 1.59 2.28
C GLY A 171 15.74 0.66 3.47
N THR A 172 16.10 1.25 4.60
CA THR A 172 16.25 0.52 5.86
C THR A 172 14.90 0.30 6.55
N ARG A 173 14.81 -0.68 7.44
CA ARG A 173 13.62 -0.92 8.28
C ARG A 173 13.13 0.36 8.98
N ALA A 174 14.05 1.13 9.55
CA ALA A 174 13.73 2.38 10.25
C ALA A 174 13.20 3.46 9.29
N GLN A 175 13.79 3.59 8.10
CA GLN A 175 13.32 4.55 7.10
C GLN A 175 11.90 4.22 6.62
N ARG A 176 11.63 2.96 6.30
CA ARG A 176 10.32 2.46 5.85
C ARG A 176 9.23 2.74 6.89
N ALA A 177 9.47 2.33 8.14
CA ALA A 177 8.54 2.55 9.25
C ALA A 177 8.30 4.05 9.54
N GLN A 178 9.36 4.86 9.48
CA GLN A 178 9.26 6.30 9.66
C GLN A 178 8.48 6.98 8.53
N ALA A 179 8.60 6.49 7.30
CA ALA A 179 7.86 7.03 6.16
C ALA A 179 6.35 6.78 6.32
N PHE A 180 5.95 5.55 6.65
CA PHE A 180 4.56 5.23 7.00
C PHE A 180 4.03 6.13 8.12
N ARG A 181 4.77 6.26 9.23
CA ARG A 181 4.40 7.12 10.36
C ARG A 181 4.25 8.60 9.95
N THR A 182 5.09 9.05 9.02
CA THR A 182 5.04 10.43 8.50
C THR A 182 3.71 10.70 7.82
N GLY A 183 3.29 9.82 6.90
CA GLY A 183 2.00 9.96 6.22
C GLY A 183 0.81 9.82 7.18
N TYR A 184 0.87 8.85 8.10
CA TYR A 184 -0.18 8.64 9.10
C TYR A 184 -0.42 9.85 9.99
N ARG A 185 0.64 10.54 10.41
CA ARG A 185 0.52 11.70 11.30
C ARG A 185 0.25 13.00 10.56
N ASN A 186 0.88 13.20 9.40
CA ASN A 186 0.99 14.51 8.79
C ASN A 186 0.30 14.62 7.41
N GLY A 187 -0.30 13.53 6.93
CA GLY A 187 -1.08 13.52 5.69
C GLY A 187 -0.24 13.68 4.41
N PHE A 188 -0.93 13.80 3.28
CA PHE A 188 -0.37 13.72 1.93
C PHE A 188 0.84 14.62 1.66
N ARG A 189 0.75 15.92 2.02
CA ARG A 189 1.81 16.91 1.73
C ARG A 189 3.16 16.51 2.33
N SER A 190 3.16 15.83 3.48
CA SER A 190 4.39 15.38 4.14
C SER A 190 5.14 14.32 3.33
N CYS A 191 4.44 13.52 2.51
CA CYS A 191 5.04 12.48 1.67
C CYS A 191 5.81 13.03 0.48
N LEU A 192 5.59 14.30 0.11
CA LEU A 192 6.31 14.95 -0.98
C LEU A 192 7.80 15.15 -0.67
N ARG A 193 8.22 15.03 0.61
CA ARG A 193 9.63 15.06 1.01
C ARG A 193 10.47 13.91 0.43
N TYR A 194 9.82 12.79 0.09
CA TYR A 194 10.44 11.61 -0.48
C TYR A 194 10.44 11.64 -2.01
N THR A 195 9.95 12.72 -2.61
CA THR A 195 9.80 12.81 -4.06
C THR A 195 11.18 12.91 -4.74
N VAL A 196 11.38 12.10 -5.78
CA VAL A 196 12.61 12.13 -6.60
C VAL A 196 12.51 13.15 -7.75
N MET A 197 11.29 13.41 -8.25
CA MET A 197 11.01 14.35 -9.34
C MET A 197 10.17 15.54 -8.85
N ARG A 198 10.63 16.78 -9.02
CA ARG A 198 9.80 17.96 -8.67
C ARG A 198 8.46 17.90 -9.41
N LEU A 199 7.35 18.07 -8.67
CA LEU A 199 6.00 18.23 -9.23
C LEU A 199 6.04 19.28 -10.35
N ARG A 200 5.70 18.87 -11.57
CA ARG A 200 5.47 19.83 -12.66
C ARG A 200 4.21 20.61 -12.31
N ARG A 201 4.36 21.93 -12.15
CA ARG A 201 3.25 22.87 -11.92
C ARG A 201 2.31 22.84 -13.11
#